data_AF-A0A0W8DJ25-F1
#
_entry.id   AF-A0A0W8DJ25-F1
#
_cell.length_a   1.000
_cell.length_b   1.000
_cell.length_c   1.000
_cell.angle_alpha   90.00
_cell.angle_beta   90.00
_cell.angle_gamma   90.00
#
_symmetry.space_group_name_H-M   'P 1'
#
loop_
_entity.id
_entity.type
_entity.pdbx_description
1 polymer ?
#
loop_
_entity_poly.entity_id
_entity_poly.type
_entity_poly.pdbx_seq_one_letter_code
_entity_poly.pdbx_strand_id
1 'polypeptide(L)'
;MTTNAPVAKPHTMFMQTLADLHLGELLVMLIFVAAVIVLIALLSDEQNYVVSGQVSLLILMFLILPVARLPVWSVLFGSSFERIVKFHRWLGLIMNVAVIVHVVQASDVVDLTLNEKYGEVTPLPGFVAFICFIAMLFLSIEYIRRMFFEVFYFTHRVLSIVGFVFTILHAPKFIGLALCVPLGLYALGLLYRWSSAFTGSYKASAIVHSGSNSTTLVLESTPKTGKMAMNVNPGSYFLVRLPAISATQWHPFSSIVTPDGKSLGFTIKAMGNGSFTRKLLEKAGTQYDFTANLCGPFGKMSLNVDSYDAVVLVAGGVGITPMMSLINQTRLFPTATGDSDKAPKASDWYVLWSVREPEDILMMEQFLPTHAQLDYAARASIQDPNMAILGNNAPAPVNINWMFHVSNARTDGVVTRANGETLSYRGGQPILDELINTSRFNGRKVTVVACGPRP
;
A
#
# COMPACT_ATOMS: atom_id res chain seq x y z
N MET A 1 25.50 24.98 6.95
CA MET A 1 24.14 25.19 6.45
C MET A 1 23.52 23.81 6.31
N THR A 2 22.60 23.46 7.20
CA THR A 2 21.76 22.26 7.06
C THR A 2 20.71 22.56 6.00
N THR A 3 20.57 21.70 5.01
CA THR A 3 19.66 21.94 3.87
C THR A 3 18.99 20.65 3.45
N ASN A 4 17.71 20.69 3.09
CA ASN A 4 17.02 19.57 2.47
C ASN A 4 17.46 19.33 1.00
N ALA A 5 18.65 19.76 0.61
CA ALA A 5 19.15 19.60 -0.75
C ALA A 5 19.29 18.09 -1.07
N PRO A 6 18.64 17.59 -2.13
CA PRO A 6 18.65 16.17 -2.43
C PRO A 6 20.07 15.72 -2.80
N VAL A 7 20.64 14.80 -2.02
CA VAL A 7 21.84 14.05 -2.39
C VAL A 7 21.42 12.90 -3.32
N ALA A 8 20.79 13.21 -4.44
CA ALA A 8 20.42 12.21 -5.44
C ALA A 8 21.63 11.96 -6.36
N LYS A 9 22.49 11.00 -6.02
CA LYS A 9 23.52 10.55 -6.96
C LYS A 9 22.89 9.56 -7.93
N PRO A 10 23.06 9.67 -9.26
CA PRO A 10 22.40 8.79 -10.24
C PRO A 10 22.59 7.28 -9.98
N HIS A 11 23.72 6.88 -9.41
CA HIS A 11 24.01 5.49 -9.06
C HIS A 11 23.17 4.95 -7.90
N THR A 12 22.67 5.79 -6.99
CA THR A 12 21.83 5.32 -5.87
C THR A 12 20.47 4.86 -6.36
N MET A 13 19.96 5.39 -7.48
CA MET A 13 18.65 5.02 -8.04
C MET A 13 18.66 3.61 -8.65
N PHE A 14 19.72 3.26 -9.40
CA PHE A 14 19.90 1.92 -9.95
C PHE A 14 20.22 0.89 -8.86
N MET A 15 21.12 1.25 -7.93
CA MET A 15 21.47 0.38 -6.81
C MET A 15 20.31 0.18 -5.82
N GLN A 16 19.44 1.17 -5.59
CA GLN A 16 18.20 0.97 -4.80
C GLN A 16 17.26 -0.02 -5.48
N THR A 17 17.12 0.07 -6.81
CA THR A 17 16.21 -0.81 -7.54
C THR A 17 16.66 -2.28 -7.48
N LEU A 18 17.98 -2.52 -7.50
CA LEU A 18 18.56 -3.86 -7.36
C LEU A 18 18.67 -4.34 -5.90
N ALA A 19 19.02 -3.44 -4.96
CA ALA A 19 19.14 -3.77 -3.54
C ALA A 19 17.80 -4.15 -2.90
N ASP A 20 16.69 -3.67 -3.46
CA ASP A 20 15.35 -3.99 -3.01
C ASP A 20 14.77 -5.27 -3.62
N LEU A 21 15.45 -5.98 -4.54
CA LEU A 21 14.89 -7.14 -5.23
C LEU A 21 14.89 -8.38 -4.33
N HIS A 22 13.72 -8.87 -3.94
CA HIS A 22 13.61 -10.09 -3.13
C HIS A 22 13.92 -11.34 -3.96
N LEU A 23 14.41 -12.41 -3.33
CA LEU A 23 14.70 -13.68 -4.01
C LEU A 23 13.50 -14.23 -4.79
N GLY A 24 12.29 -14.15 -4.22
CA GLY A 24 11.07 -14.57 -4.91
C GLY A 24 10.70 -13.69 -6.10
N GLU A 25 11.02 -12.40 -6.07
CA GLU A 25 10.81 -11.48 -7.18
C GLU A 25 11.76 -11.77 -8.34
N LEU A 26 13.03 -12.05 -8.02
CA LEU A 26 14.02 -12.52 -8.99
C LEU A 26 13.56 -13.83 -9.64
N LEU A 27 13.08 -14.78 -8.85
CA LEU A 27 12.59 -16.07 -9.34
C LEU A 27 11.44 -15.89 -10.32
N VAL A 28 10.45 -15.05 -10.01
CA VAL A 28 9.32 -14.77 -10.92
C VAL A 28 9.80 -14.13 -12.22
N MET A 29 10.76 -13.20 -12.15
CA MET A 29 11.35 -12.59 -13.35
C MET A 29 12.08 -13.62 -14.22
N LEU A 30 12.88 -14.49 -13.60
CA LEU A 30 13.62 -15.53 -14.31
C LEU A 30 12.68 -16.54 -14.96
N ILE A 31 11.62 -16.96 -14.28
CA ILE A 31 10.58 -17.84 -14.83
C ILE A 31 9.92 -17.19 -16.05
N PHE A 32 9.57 -15.90 -15.95
CA PHE A 32 8.95 -15.18 -17.06
C PHE A 32 9.90 -15.08 -18.27
N VAL A 33 11.16 -14.68 -18.07
CA VAL A 33 12.16 -14.59 -19.15
C VAL A 33 12.43 -15.95 -19.77
N ALA A 34 12.58 -17.00 -18.95
CA ALA A 34 12.76 -18.36 -19.44
C ALA A 34 11.56 -18.83 -20.28
N ALA A 35 10.32 -18.55 -19.83
CA ALA A 35 9.11 -18.88 -20.58
C ALA A 35 9.07 -18.19 -21.94
N VAL A 36 9.47 -16.92 -22.03
CA VAL A 36 9.57 -16.19 -23.30
C VAL A 36 10.62 -16.81 -24.23
N ILE A 37 11.82 -17.11 -23.71
CA ILE A 37 12.90 -17.70 -24.52
C ILE A 37 12.50 -19.08 -25.06
N VAL A 38 11.94 -19.93 -24.18
CA VAL A 38 11.46 -21.26 -24.57
C VAL A 38 10.35 -21.16 -25.62
N LEU A 39 9.40 -20.24 -25.44
CA LEU A 39 8.33 -20.02 -26.40
C LEU A 39 8.88 -19.60 -27.78
N ILE A 40 9.81 -18.65 -27.82
CA ILE A 40 10.44 -18.21 -29.08
C ILE A 40 11.19 -19.37 -29.74
N ALA A 41 11.92 -20.18 -28.97
CA ALA A 41 12.64 -21.34 -29.49
C ALA A 41 11.68 -22.39 -30.08
N LEU A 42 10.57 -22.67 -29.40
CA LEU A 42 9.53 -23.60 -29.86
C LEU A 42 8.81 -23.13 -31.12
N LEU A 43 8.81 -21.83 -31.39
CA LEU A 43 8.16 -21.21 -32.55
C LEU A 43 9.20 -20.71 -33.58
N SER A 44 10.42 -21.25 -33.56
CA SER A 44 11.51 -20.79 -34.43
C SER A 44 11.24 -20.97 -35.94
N ASP A 45 10.40 -21.95 -36.30
CA ASP A 45 9.99 -22.21 -37.69
C ASP A 45 8.70 -21.47 -38.10
N GLU A 46 8.06 -20.75 -37.17
CA GLU A 46 6.80 -20.05 -37.42
C GLU A 46 7.00 -18.64 -37.99
N GLN A 47 5.96 -18.11 -38.62
CA GLN A 47 5.97 -16.75 -39.13
C GLN A 47 6.08 -15.71 -38.01
N ASN A 48 6.81 -14.61 -38.26
CA ASN A 48 7.08 -13.58 -37.25
C ASN A 48 5.82 -13.04 -36.55
N TYR A 49 4.73 -12.81 -37.30
CA TYR A 49 3.46 -12.32 -36.73
C TYR A 49 2.78 -13.35 -35.81
N VAL A 50 3.00 -14.66 -36.03
CA VAL A 50 2.52 -15.73 -35.15
C VAL A 50 3.34 -15.73 -33.87
N VAL A 51 4.67 -15.67 -33.98
CA VAL A 51 5.59 -15.62 -32.82
C VAL A 51 5.28 -14.41 -31.93
N SER A 52 5.18 -13.22 -32.51
CA SER A 52 4.89 -11.99 -31.76
C SER A 52 3.50 -11.99 -31.12
N GLY A 53 2.51 -12.63 -31.76
CA GLY A 53 1.17 -12.83 -31.19
C GLY A 53 1.19 -13.75 -29.97
N GLN A 54 1.90 -14.88 -30.05
CA GLN A 54 2.06 -15.82 -28.93
C GLN A 54 2.87 -15.22 -27.78
N VAL A 55 3.93 -14.47 -28.07
CA VAL A 55 4.69 -13.73 -27.05
C VAL A 55 3.80 -12.70 -26.35
N SER A 56 2.98 -11.96 -27.10
CA SER A 56 1.99 -11.03 -26.53
C SER A 56 1.00 -11.75 -25.62
N LEU A 57 0.47 -12.90 -26.04
CA LEU A 57 -0.42 -13.72 -25.22
C LEU A 57 0.25 -14.17 -23.92
N LEU A 58 1.49 -14.64 -23.97
CA LEU A 58 2.24 -15.04 -22.78
C LEU A 58 2.41 -13.86 -21.80
N ILE A 59 2.78 -12.68 -22.30
CA ILE A 59 2.90 -11.48 -21.46
C ILE A 59 1.54 -11.13 -20.83
N LEU A 60 0.45 -11.22 -21.61
CA LEU A 60 -0.91 -10.95 -21.13
C LEU A 60 -1.33 -11.91 -20.00
N MET A 61 -0.98 -13.19 -20.11
CA MET A 61 -1.23 -14.18 -19.05
C MET A 61 -0.55 -13.77 -17.74
N PHE A 62 0.71 -13.34 -17.80
CA PHE A 62 1.46 -12.88 -16.62
C PHE A 62 0.98 -11.52 -16.11
N LEU A 63 0.48 -10.65 -16.98
CA LEU A 63 0.06 -9.29 -16.63
C LEU A 63 -1.07 -9.25 -15.58
N ILE A 64 -2.00 -10.20 -15.62
CA ILE A 64 -3.17 -10.22 -14.71
C ILE A 64 -2.89 -10.87 -13.35
N LEU A 65 -1.85 -11.69 -13.28
CA LEU A 65 -1.51 -12.45 -12.09
C LEU A 65 -1.21 -11.57 -10.85
N PRO A 66 -0.41 -10.49 -10.95
CA PRO A 66 -0.17 -9.56 -9.83
C PRO A 66 -1.45 -8.91 -9.27
N VAL A 67 -2.45 -8.67 -10.13
CA VAL A 67 -3.66 -7.91 -9.75
C VAL A 67 -4.79 -8.79 -9.20
N ALA A 68 -4.63 -10.12 -9.23
CA ALA A 68 -5.58 -11.07 -8.63
C ALA A 68 -5.71 -10.91 -7.11
N ARG A 69 -4.72 -10.30 -6.43
CA ARG A 69 -4.72 -10.05 -4.97
C ARG A 69 -4.94 -11.30 -4.12
N LEU A 70 -4.51 -12.46 -4.62
CA LEU A 70 -4.42 -13.68 -3.83
C LEU A 70 -3.17 -13.64 -2.93
N PRO A 71 -3.24 -14.14 -1.69
CA PRO A 71 -2.08 -14.25 -0.81
C PRO A 71 -1.05 -15.29 -1.32
N VAL A 72 -1.35 -15.99 -2.42
CA VAL A 72 -0.43 -16.92 -3.10
C VAL A 72 0.93 -16.27 -3.35
N TRP A 73 0.96 -14.99 -3.76
CA TRP A 73 2.23 -14.29 -4.01
C TRP A 73 3.06 -14.07 -2.76
N SER A 74 2.42 -13.66 -1.66
CA SER A 74 3.09 -13.49 -0.37
C SER A 74 3.53 -14.83 0.23
N VAL A 75 2.78 -15.91 -0.01
CA VAL A 75 3.09 -17.24 0.52
C VAL A 75 4.21 -17.91 -0.28
N LEU A 76 4.14 -17.90 -1.61
CA LEU A 76 5.10 -18.60 -2.47
C LEU A 76 6.40 -17.83 -2.66
N PHE A 77 6.33 -16.50 -2.80
CA PHE A 77 7.48 -15.68 -3.18
C PHE A 77 7.91 -14.68 -2.09
N GLY A 78 7.19 -14.61 -0.96
CA GLY A 78 7.49 -13.67 0.11
C GLY A 78 7.38 -12.19 -0.31
N SER A 79 6.77 -11.89 -1.46
CA SER A 79 6.64 -10.53 -1.98
C SER A 79 5.27 -9.94 -1.62
N SER A 80 5.26 -8.67 -1.21
CA SER A 80 4.04 -7.95 -0.88
C SER A 80 3.27 -7.53 -2.14
N PHE A 81 1.97 -7.26 -2.00
CA PHE A 81 1.16 -6.77 -3.11
C PHE A 81 1.71 -5.47 -3.73
N GLU A 82 2.17 -4.52 -2.90
CA GLU A 82 2.74 -3.26 -3.39
C GLU A 82 3.99 -3.46 -4.24
N ARG A 83 4.77 -4.49 -3.91
CA ARG A 83 5.93 -4.90 -4.70
C ARG A 83 5.51 -5.57 -6.00
N ILE A 84 4.51 -6.47 -5.94
CA ILE A 84 4.09 -7.19 -7.14
C ILE A 84 3.37 -6.32 -8.19
N VAL A 85 2.70 -5.26 -7.75
CA VAL A 85 2.08 -4.27 -8.66
C VAL A 85 3.14 -3.55 -9.52
N LYS A 86 4.40 -3.49 -9.09
CA LYS A 86 5.49 -2.99 -9.95
C LYS A 86 5.63 -3.88 -11.20
N PHE A 87 5.51 -5.21 -11.06
CA PHE A 87 5.54 -6.12 -12.21
C PHE A 87 4.36 -5.90 -13.14
N HIS A 88 3.14 -5.67 -12.64
CA HIS A 88 2.00 -5.34 -13.49
C HIS A 88 2.27 -4.09 -14.36
N ARG A 89 2.89 -3.06 -13.79
CA ARG A 89 3.24 -1.84 -14.56
C ARG A 89 4.28 -2.12 -15.64
N TRP A 90 5.35 -2.86 -15.31
CA TRP A 90 6.39 -3.23 -16.27
C TRP A 90 5.84 -4.14 -17.37
N LEU A 91 5.12 -5.21 -17.01
CA LEU A 91 4.47 -6.12 -17.95
C LEU A 91 3.45 -5.39 -18.82
N GLY A 92 2.73 -4.39 -18.28
CA GLY A 92 1.76 -3.61 -19.04
C GLY A 92 2.42 -2.80 -20.15
N LEU A 93 3.59 -2.21 -19.88
CA LEU A 93 4.39 -1.52 -20.90
C LEU A 93 4.92 -2.50 -21.94
N ILE A 94 5.54 -3.60 -21.50
CA ILE A 94 6.12 -4.63 -22.38
C ILE A 94 5.04 -5.26 -23.26
N MET A 95 3.86 -5.54 -22.71
CA MET A 95 2.70 -6.06 -23.43
C MET A 95 2.28 -5.12 -24.56
N ASN A 96 2.15 -3.82 -24.29
CA ASN A 96 1.76 -2.87 -25.32
C ASN A 96 2.81 -2.79 -26.44
N VAL A 97 4.10 -2.81 -26.10
CA VAL A 97 5.17 -2.88 -27.13
C VAL A 97 5.06 -4.15 -27.95
N ALA A 98 4.86 -5.31 -27.33
CA ALA A 98 4.72 -6.59 -28.01
C ALA A 98 3.50 -6.62 -28.94
N VAL A 99 2.35 -6.08 -28.50
CA VAL A 99 1.15 -6.00 -29.34
C VAL A 99 1.34 -5.01 -30.49
N ILE A 100 2.03 -3.87 -30.28
CA ILE A 100 2.35 -2.95 -31.39
C ILE A 100 3.16 -3.69 -32.46
N VAL A 101 4.20 -4.43 -32.06
CA VAL A 101 5.00 -5.24 -32.99
C VAL A 101 4.13 -6.29 -33.71
N HIS A 102 3.27 -6.99 -32.97
CA HIS A 102 2.35 -7.97 -33.56
C HIS A 102 1.40 -7.36 -34.58
N VAL A 103 0.78 -6.20 -34.27
CA VAL A 103 -0.15 -5.50 -35.17
C VAL A 103 0.57 -5.01 -36.43
N VAL A 104 1.79 -4.46 -36.30
CA VAL A 104 2.59 -4.02 -37.46
C VAL A 104 2.89 -5.20 -38.37
N GLN A 105 3.41 -6.30 -37.82
CA GLN A 105 3.72 -7.51 -38.60
C GLN A 105 2.47 -8.16 -39.21
N ALA A 106 1.33 -8.15 -38.50
CA ALA A 106 0.07 -8.67 -39.00
C ALA A 106 -0.50 -7.79 -40.14
N SER A 107 -0.31 -6.47 -40.08
CA SER A 107 -0.82 -5.53 -41.10
C SER A 107 -0.16 -5.70 -42.47
N ASP A 108 1.04 -6.30 -42.52
CA ASP A 108 1.72 -6.65 -43.77
C ASP A 108 1.10 -7.88 -44.45
N VAL A 109 0.26 -8.64 -43.73
CA VAL A 109 -0.25 -9.96 -44.16
C VAL A 109 -1.77 -10.00 -44.28
N VAL A 110 -2.49 -9.27 -43.42
CA VAL A 110 -3.96 -9.27 -43.39
C VAL A 110 -4.51 -7.88 -43.06
N ASP A 111 -5.65 -7.53 -43.65
CA ASP A 111 -6.41 -6.34 -43.26
C ASP A 111 -6.89 -6.48 -41.80
N LEU A 112 -6.43 -5.56 -40.96
CA LEU A 112 -6.75 -5.52 -39.54
C LEU A 112 -8.25 -5.32 -39.27
N THR A 113 -9.00 -4.79 -40.23
CA THR A 113 -10.44 -4.54 -40.13
C THR A 113 -11.30 -5.70 -40.65
N LEU A 114 -10.67 -6.77 -41.13
CA LEU A 114 -11.35 -7.95 -41.62
C LEU A 114 -12.13 -8.65 -40.49
N ASN A 115 -13.44 -8.79 -40.67
CA ASN A 115 -14.32 -9.49 -39.72
C ASN A 115 -14.57 -10.97 -40.08
N GLU A 116 -13.75 -11.52 -40.96
CA GLU A 116 -13.76 -12.92 -41.36
C GLU A 116 -12.52 -13.63 -40.81
N LYS A 117 -12.56 -14.96 -40.82
CA LYS A 117 -11.45 -15.76 -40.33
C LYS A 117 -10.28 -15.72 -41.30
N TYR A 118 -9.12 -15.38 -40.80
CA TYR A 118 -7.82 -15.59 -41.43
C TYR A 118 -7.12 -16.72 -40.68
N GLY A 119 -7.18 -17.94 -41.23
CA GLY A 119 -6.77 -19.14 -40.50
C GLY A 119 -7.65 -19.36 -39.26
N GLU A 120 -7.03 -19.38 -38.08
CA GLU A 120 -7.71 -19.56 -36.79
C GLU A 120 -7.98 -18.24 -36.04
N VAL A 121 -7.66 -17.09 -36.66
CA VAL A 121 -7.86 -15.76 -36.06
C VAL A 121 -8.90 -14.94 -36.82
N THR A 122 -9.56 -14.01 -36.14
CA THR A 122 -10.41 -12.97 -36.74
C THR A 122 -9.76 -11.61 -36.47
N PRO A 123 -9.24 -10.88 -37.49
CA PRO A 123 -8.44 -9.66 -37.28
C PRO A 123 -9.15 -8.51 -36.56
N LEU A 124 -10.39 -8.18 -36.95
CA LEU A 124 -11.13 -7.03 -36.42
C LEU A 124 -11.24 -7.02 -34.88
N PRO A 125 -11.63 -8.12 -34.21
CA PRO A 125 -11.59 -8.18 -32.75
C PRO A 125 -10.22 -7.91 -32.15
N GLY A 126 -9.14 -8.40 -32.75
CA GLY A 126 -7.77 -8.15 -32.29
C GLY A 126 -7.41 -6.67 -32.38
N PHE A 127 -7.82 -6.00 -33.46
CA PHE A 127 -7.61 -4.57 -33.64
C PHE A 127 -8.41 -3.72 -32.62
N VAL A 128 -9.65 -4.11 -32.31
CA VAL A 128 -10.44 -3.46 -31.24
C VAL A 128 -9.77 -3.63 -29.87
N ALA A 129 -9.25 -4.83 -29.57
CA ALA A 129 -8.51 -5.08 -28.33
C ALA A 129 -7.23 -4.22 -28.25
N PHE A 130 -6.50 -4.09 -29.35
CA PHE A 130 -5.31 -3.22 -29.43
C PHE A 130 -5.64 -1.76 -29.08
N ILE A 131 -6.70 -1.19 -29.65
CA ILE A 131 -7.15 0.18 -29.33
C ILE A 131 -7.45 0.32 -27.84
N CYS A 132 -8.12 -0.67 -27.24
CA CYS A 132 -8.39 -0.68 -25.80
C CYS A 132 -7.11 -0.66 -24.97
N PHE A 133 -6.13 -1.50 -25.28
CA PHE A 133 -4.88 -1.58 -24.53
C PHE A 133 -4.02 -0.32 -24.66
N ILE A 134 -3.97 0.30 -25.85
CA ILE A 134 -3.26 1.58 -26.07
C ILE A 134 -3.93 2.72 -25.31
N ALA A 135 -5.26 2.81 -25.36
CA ALA A 135 -6.00 3.81 -24.59
C ALA A 135 -5.77 3.64 -23.07
N MET A 136 -5.73 2.39 -22.60
CA MET A 136 -5.37 2.10 -21.21
C MET A 136 -3.93 2.53 -20.87
N LEU A 137 -2.96 2.26 -21.74
CA LEU A 137 -1.56 2.67 -21.52
C LEU A 137 -1.45 4.18 -21.35
N PHE A 138 -2.08 4.95 -22.25
CA PHE A 138 -2.07 6.41 -22.22
C PHE A 138 -2.65 6.96 -20.91
N LEU A 139 -3.84 6.49 -20.52
CA LEU A 139 -4.49 6.95 -19.28
C LEU A 139 -3.77 6.48 -18.00
N SER A 140 -2.90 5.47 -18.11
CA SER A 140 -2.10 4.95 -17.00
C SER A 140 -0.79 5.71 -16.77
N ILE A 141 -0.42 6.65 -17.66
CA ILE A 141 0.75 7.51 -17.48
C ILE A 141 0.65 8.24 -16.14
N GLU A 142 1.76 8.24 -15.38
CA GLU A 142 1.75 8.68 -13.99
C GLU A 142 1.21 10.11 -13.82
N TYR A 143 1.58 11.03 -14.71
CA TYR A 143 1.09 12.40 -14.71
C TYR A 143 -0.43 12.48 -14.90
N ILE A 144 -0.96 11.85 -15.96
CA ILE A 144 -2.40 11.85 -16.28
C ILE A 144 -3.21 11.19 -15.16
N ARG A 145 -2.79 10.01 -14.71
CA ARG A 145 -3.43 9.26 -13.63
C ARG A 145 -3.49 10.05 -12.33
N ARG A 146 -2.47 10.85 -12.01
CA ARG A 146 -2.45 11.66 -10.77
C ARG A 146 -3.41 12.84 -10.84
N MET A 147 -3.56 13.45 -12.01
CA MET A 147 -4.52 14.55 -12.21
C MET A 147 -5.97 14.05 -12.31
N PHE A 148 -6.19 12.93 -12.98
CA PHE A 148 -7.53 12.40 -13.30
C PHE A 148 -7.71 10.96 -12.82
N PHE A 149 -7.51 10.73 -11.52
CA PHE A 149 -7.49 9.38 -10.95
C PHE A 149 -8.79 8.59 -11.20
N GLU A 150 -9.95 9.23 -11.04
CA GLU A 150 -11.25 8.56 -11.26
C GLU A 150 -11.42 8.15 -12.72
N VAL A 151 -11.09 9.04 -13.67
CA VAL A 151 -11.14 8.72 -15.11
C VAL A 151 -10.24 7.55 -15.42
N PHE A 152 -8.98 7.59 -14.97
CA PHE A 152 -8.05 6.46 -15.09
C PHE A 152 -8.66 5.18 -14.51
N TYR A 153 -9.17 5.21 -13.29
CA TYR A 153 -9.65 4.03 -12.58
C TYR A 153 -10.82 3.36 -13.32
N PHE A 154 -11.83 4.14 -13.71
CA PHE A 154 -13.01 3.60 -14.40
C PHE A 154 -12.68 3.14 -15.82
N THR A 155 -11.99 3.97 -16.60
CA THR A 155 -11.63 3.61 -17.98
C THR A 155 -10.71 2.40 -18.04
N HIS A 156 -9.68 2.34 -17.17
CA HIS A 156 -8.77 1.19 -17.12
C HIS A 156 -9.53 -0.10 -16.82
N ARG A 157 -10.51 -0.06 -15.91
CA ARG A 157 -11.33 -1.24 -15.58
C ARG A 157 -12.28 -1.65 -16.72
N VAL A 158 -12.98 -0.70 -17.33
CA VAL A 158 -13.92 -0.98 -18.42
C VAL A 158 -13.18 -1.46 -19.67
N LEU A 159 -12.14 -0.73 -20.08
CA LEU A 159 -11.33 -1.08 -21.24
C LEU A 159 -10.56 -2.39 -21.03
N SER A 160 -10.18 -2.75 -19.80
CA SER A 160 -9.63 -4.08 -19.52
C SER A 160 -10.63 -5.18 -19.91
N ILE A 161 -11.88 -5.05 -19.45
CA ILE A 161 -12.93 -6.05 -19.71
C ILE A 161 -13.20 -6.16 -21.22
N VAL A 162 -13.40 -5.02 -21.88
CA VAL A 162 -13.61 -4.96 -23.33
C VAL A 162 -12.41 -5.56 -24.08
N GLY A 163 -11.20 -5.13 -23.74
CA GLY A 163 -9.95 -5.63 -24.31
C GLY A 163 -9.81 -7.14 -24.18
N PHE A 164 -10.07 -7.73 -23.00
CA PHE A 164 -10.03 -9.18 -22.81
C PHE A 164 -11.06 -9.92 -23.66
N VAL A 165 -12.31 -9.45 -23.70
CA VAL A 165 -13.36 -10.07 -24.52
C VAL A 165 -12.96 -10.09 -25.99
N PHE A 166 -12.53 -8.94 -26.52
CA PHE A 166 -12.13 -8.82 -27.92
C PHE A 166 -10.83 -9.59 -28.23
N THR A 167 -9.89 -9.68 -27.28
CA THR A 167 -8.70 -10.54 -27.41
C THR A 167 -9.09 -12.01 -27.49
N ILE A 168 -10.05 -12.48 -26.68
CA ILE A 168 -10.55 -13.86 -26.78
C ILE A 168 -11.25 -14.09 -28.13
N LEU A 169 -12.07 -13.14 -28.59
CA LEU A 169 -12.75 -13.23 -29.89
C LEU A 169 -11.78 -13.23 -31.08
N HIS A 170 -10.60 -12.62 -30.93
CA HIS A 170 -9.56 -12.62 -31.96
C HIS A 170 -9.04 -14.03 -32.26
N ALA A 171 -8.82 -14.86 -31.24
CA ALA A 171 -8.36 -16.25 -31.42
C ALA A 171 -8.89 -17.19 -30.32
N PRO A 172 -10.18 -17.59 -30.35
CA PRO A 172 -10.84 -18.23 -29.20
C PRO A 172 -10.18 -19.53 -28.72
N LYS A 173 -9.70 -20.37 -29.65
CA LYS A 173 -9.07 -21.66 -29.29
C LYS A 173 -7.77 -21.47 -28.51
N PHE A 174 -6.93 -20.54 -28.95
CA PHE A 174 -5.61 -20.31 -28.34
C PHE A 174 -5.72 -19.41 -27.11
N ILE A 175 -6.30 -18.22 -27.29
CA ILE A 175 -6.38 -17.19 -26.26
C ILE A 175 -7.36 -17.59 -25.17
N GLY A 176 -8.52 -18.15 -25.53
CA GLY A 176 -9.53 -18.59 -24.57
C GLY A 176 -8.96 -19.64 -23.60
N LEU A 177 -8.28 -20.66 -24.13
CA LEU A 177 -7.64 -21.70 -23.32
C LEU A 177 -6.50 -21.15 -22.46
N ALA A 178 -5.62 -20.33 -23.04
CA ALA A 178 -4.49 -19.74 -22.34
C ALA A 178 -4.93 -18.83 -21.18
N LEU A 179 -6.02 -18.09 -21.35
CA LEU A 179 -6.54 -17.19 -20.31
C LEU A 179 -7.39 -17.88 -19.24
N CYS A 180 -7.79 -19.15 -19.40
CA CYS A 180 -8.56 -19.87 -18.39
C CYS A 180 -7.89 -19.88 -17.01
N VAL A 181 -6.60 -20.23 -16.93
CA VAL A 181 -5.85 -20.28 -15.68
C VAL A 181 -5.73 -18.90 -15.02
N PRO A 182 -5.18 -17.87 -15.68
CA PRO A 182 -4.96 -16.61 -15.01
C PRO A 182 -6.26 -15.85 -14.72
N LEU A 183 -7.31 -15.97 -15.55
CA LEU A 183 -8.65 -15.45 -15.23
C LEU A 183 -9.32 -16.24 -14.09
N GLY A 184 -9.12 -17.56 -14.03
CA GLY A 184 -9.58 -18.40 -12.94
C GLY A 184 -8.95 -17.99 -11.59
N LEU A 185 -7.65 -17.72 -11.56
CA LEU A 185 -6.96 -17.18 -10.38
C LEU A 185 -7.47 -15.79 -10.00
N TYR A 186 -7.72 -14.93 -10.98
CA TYR A 186 -8.34 -13.61 -10.72
C TYR A 186 -9.74 -13.74 -10.12
N ALA A 187 -10.57 -14.65 -10.64
CA ALA A 187 -11.89 -14.95 -10.12
C ALA A 187 -11.82 -15.54 -8.70
N LEU A 188 -10.87 -16.44 -8.43
CA LEU A 188 -10.63 -16.97 -7.09
C LEU A 188 -10.24 -15.86 -6.10
N GLY A 189 -9.44 -14.88 -6.52
CA GLY A 189 -9.12 -13.71 -5.71
C GLY A 189 -10.32 -12.79 -5.44
N LEU A 190 -11.29 -12.71 -6.36
CA LEU A 190 -12.57 -12.05 -6.10
C LEU A 190 -13.40 -12.84 -5.08
N LEU A 191 -13.51 -14.15 -5.25
CA LEU A 191 -14.25 -15.03 -4.35
C LEU A 191 -13.67 -14.99 -2.93
N TYR A 192 -12.35 -15.03 -2.79
CA TYR A 192 -11.66 -14.92 -1.49
C TYR A 192 -12.01 -13.62 -0.75
N ARG A 193 -12.04 -12.48 -1.46
CA ARG A 193 -12.43 -11.19 -0.88
C ARG A 193 -13.90 -11.15 -0.46
N TRP A 194 -14.78 -11.73 -1.27
CA TRP A 194 -16.19 -11.80 -0.92
C TRP A 194 -16.46 -12.79 0.21
N SER A 195 -15.76 -13.93 0.24
CA SER A 195 -15.87 -14.89 1.34
C SER A 195 -15.44 -14.27 2.67
N SER A 196 -14.43 -13.39 2.67
CA SER A 196 -13.99 -12.71 3.88
C SER A 196 -15.03 -11.74 4.45
N ALA A 197 -16.01 -11.29 3.64
CA ALA A 197 -17.11 -10.48 4.16
C ALA A 197 -18.03 -11.26 5.12
N PHE A 198 -18.15 -12.58 4.93
CA PHE A 198 -18.97 -13.44 5.79
C PHE A 198 -18.23 -13.81 7.09
N THR A 199 -16.91 -13.93 7.06
CA THR A 199 -16.10 -14.33 8.23
C THR A 199 -15.49 -13.15 8.98
N GLY A 200 -15.31 -12.01 8.32
CA GLY A 200 -14.61 -10.83 8.81
C GLY A 200 -15.51 -9.60 8.90
N SER A 201 -16.73 -9.75 9.41
CA SER A 201 -17.66 -8.65 9.67
C SER A 201 -17.56 -8.19 11.13
N TYR A 202 -17.26 -6.91 11.34
CA TYR A 202 -17.03 -6.32 12.66
C TYR A 202 -17.85 -5.06 12.83
N LYS A 203 -18.34 -4.81 14.06
CA LYS A 203 -18.88 -3.50 14.42
C LYS A 203 -17.73 -2.52 14.60
N ALA A 204 -17.93 -1.28 14.16
CA ALA A 204 -16.95 -0.22 14.25
C ALA A 204 -17.63 1.11 14.60
N SER A 205 -17.01 1.90 15.46
CA SER A 205 -17.39 3.28 15.70
C SER A 205 -16.63 4.22 14.76
N ALA A 206 -17.28 5.27 14.28
CA ALA A 206 -16.69 6.29 13.44
C ALA A 206 -16.58 7.62 14.17
N ILE A 207 -15.41 8.25 14.08
CA ILE A 207 -15.11 9.56 14.66
C ILE A 207 -14.71 10.48 13.51
N VAL A 208 -15.39 11.61 13.40
CA VAL A 208 -15.13 12.61 12.36
C VAL A 208 -14.19 13.68 12.90
N HIS A 209 -13.12 13.93 12.16
CA HIS A 209 -12.20 15.03 12.40
C HIS A 209 -12.37 16.07 11.29
N SER A 210 -13.28 17.02 11.50
CA SER A 210 -13.71 17.99 10.47
C SER A 210 -12.54 18.85 9.96
N GLY A 211 -11.68 19.36 10.84
CA GLY A 211 -10.53 20.18 10.45
C GLY A 211 -9.53 19.44 9.54
N SER A 212 -9.34 18.14 9.77
CA SER A 212 -8.43 17.32 8.98
C SER A 212 -9.08 16.63 7.78
N ASN A 213 -10.40 16.82 7.59
CA ASN A 213 -11.23 16.09 6.62
C ASN A 213 -10.97 14.58 6.67
N SER A 214 -11.00 13.99 7.86
CA SER A 214 -10.73 12.56 8.03
C SER A 214 -11.74 11.88 8.96
N THR A 215 -11.83 10.56 8.81
CA THR A 215 -12.67 9.70 9.63
C THR A 215 -11.81 8.60 10.23
N THR A 216 -11.88 8.46 11.54
CA THR A 216 -11.27 7.35 12.27
C THR A 216 -12.33 6.29 12.54
N LEU A 217 -12.07 5.05 12.11
CA LEU A 217 -12.88 3.89 12.41
C LEU A 217 -12.16 3.05 13.48
N VAL A 218 -12.83 2.75 14.59
CA VAL A 218 -12.30 1.85 15.63
C VAL A 218 -13.21 0.63 15.73
N LEU A 219 -12.64 -0.57 15.56
CA LEU A 219 -13.42 -1.79 15.72
C LEU A 219 -13.81 -1.99 17.18
N GLU A 220 -15.00 -2.49 17.43
CA GLU A 220 -15.46 -2.83 18.79
C GLU A 220 -14.49 -3.83 19.45
N SER A 221 -14.11 -3.57 20.70
CA SER A 221 -13.22 -4.43 21.46
C SER A 221 -13.91 -5.77 21.78
N THR A 222 -13.42 -6.84 21.18
CA THR A 222 -13.90 -8.22 21.38
C THR A 222 -12.69 -9.16 21.48
N PRO A 223 -12.86 -10.39 22.00
CA PRO A 223 -11.77 -11.38 21.98
C PRO A 223 -11.19 -11.63 20.58
N LYS A 224 -12.03 -11.52 19.54
CA LYS A 224 -11.61 -11.68 18.14
C LYS A 224 -10.74 -10.52 17.67
N THR A 225 -11.12 -9.27 17.96
CA THR A 225 -10.34 -8.09 17.55
C THR A 225 -9.06 -7.94 18.38
N GLY A 226 -9.06 -8.31 19.65
CA GLY A 226 -7.85 -8.35 20.48
C GLY A 226 -6.87 -9.41 19.97
N LYS A 227 -7.36 -10.62 19.64
CA LYS A 227 -6.52 -11.64 18.97
C LYS A 227 -6.00 -11.15 17.62
N MET A 228 -6.79 -10.38 16.87
CA MET A 228 -6.32 -9.78 15.63
C MET A 228 -5.19 -8.78 15.90
N ALA A 229 -5.36 -7.87 16.86
CA ALA A 229 -4.34 -6.88 17.25
C ALA A 229 -3.01 -7.51 17.66
N MET A 230 -3.02 -8.64 18.36
CA MET A 230 -1.81 -9.38 18.74
C MET A 230 -1.09 -10.06 17.56
N ASN A 231 -1.80 -10.40 16.49
CA ASN A 231 -1.27 -11.23 15.40
C ASN A 231 -1.02 -10.44 14.09
N VAL A 232 -1.49 -9.20 13.98
CA VAL A 232 -1.16 -8.36 12.82
C VAL A 232 0.33 -8.04 12.82
N ASN A 233 0.93 -7.95 11.63
CA ASN A 233 2.31 -7.50 11.54
C ASN A 233 2.36 -5.96 11.58
N PRO A 234 3.47 -5.35 12.02
CA PRO A 234 3.70 -3.93 11.79
C PRO A 234 3.62 -3.59 10.30
N GLY A 235 2.99 -2.46 9.98
CA GLY A 235 2.75 -2.05 8.59
C GLY A 235 1.65 -2.83 7.87
N SER A 236 0.87 -3.66 8.57
CA SER A 236 -0.28 -4.32 7.97
C SER A 236 -1.38 -3.34 7.55
N TYR A 237 -2.11 -3.72 6.51
CA TYR A 237 -3.31 -3.05 6.02
C TYR A 237 -4.39 -4.08 5.71
N PHE A 238 -5.63 -3.63 5.65
CA PHE A 238 -6.78 -4.46 5.27
C PHE A 238 -7.48 -3.83 4.08
N LEU A 239 -8.07 -4.67 3.22
CA LEU A 239 -9.13 -4.19 2.35
C LEU A 239 -10.40 -4.07 3.20
N VAL A 240 -10.91 -2.85 3.33
CA VAL A 240 -12.09 -2.52 4.11
C VAL A 240 -13.25 -2.25 3.17
N ARG A 241 -14.39 -2.87 3.46
CA ARG A 241 -15.68 -2.55 2.86
C ARG A 241 -16.63 -2.10 3.96
N LEU A 242 -17.36 -1.03 3.68
CA LEU A 242 -18.41 -0.48 4.54
C LEU A 242 -19.74 -0.54 3.77
N PRO A 243 -20.61 -1.53 4.02
CA PRO A 243 -21.88 -1.67 3.29
C PRO A 243 -22.76 -0.42 3.33
N ALA A 244 -22.68 0.38 4.41
CA ALA A 244 -23.39 1.64 4.55
C ALA A 244 -22.94 2.73 3.55
N ILE A 245 -21.74 2.60 2.97
CA ILE A 245 -21.15 3.51 1.98
C ILE A 245 -21.21 2.89 0.58
N SER A 246 -20.82 1.62 0.44
CA SER A 246 -20.85 0.87 -0.81
C SER A 246 -20.92 -0.63 -0.57
N ALA A 247 -21.82 -1.32 -1.27
CA ALA A 247 -21.97 -2.77 -1.18
C ALA A 247 -20.85 -3.54 -1.89
N THR A 248 -20.08 -2.91 -2.78
CA THR A 248 -19.16 -3.60 -3.69
C THR A 248 -17.72 -3.09 -3.64
N GLN A 249 -17.49 -1.90 -3.09
CA GLN A 249 -16.16 -1.29 -3.05
C GLN A 249 -15.35 -1.77 -1.84
N TRP A 250 -14.10 -2.11 -2.10
CA TRP A 250 -13.10 -2.53 -1.12
C TRP A 250 -11.87 -1.65 -1.27
N HIS A 251 -11.47 -0.96 -0.20
CA HIS A 251 -10.36 -0.01 -0.22
C HIS A 251 -9.27 -0.40 0.79
N PRO A 252 -7.98 -0.33 0.42
CA PRO A 252 -6.89 -0.64 1.33
C PRO A 252 -6.68 0.48 2.34
N PHE A 253 -6.66 0.15 3.63
CA PHE A 253 -6.31 1.08 4.71
C PHE A 253 -5.38 0.40 5.72
N SER A 254 -4.31 1.10 6.11
CA SER A 254 -3.38 0.65 7.13
C SER A 254 -4.09 0.49 8.47
N SER A 255 -3.88 -0.66 9.12
CA SER A 255 -4.46 -0.93 10.43
C SER A 255 -3.57 -0.40 11.54
N ILE A 256 -4.19 0.19 12.54
CA ILE A 256 -3.55 0.75 13.72
C ILE A 256 -4.00 -0.08 14.93
N VAL A 257 -3.07 -0.67 15.67
CA VAL A 257 -3.39 -1.30 16.96
C VAL A 257 -3.83 -0.22 17.94
N THR A 258 -4.96 -0.43 18.62
CA THR A 258 -5.45 0.53 19.63
C THR A 258 -4.46 0.62 20.81
N PRO A 259 -4.38 1.76 21.51
CA PRO A 259 -3.41 1.95 22.61
C PRO A 259 -3.57 0.97 23.79
N ASP A 260 -4.73 0.32 23.91
CA ASP A 260 -5.02 -0.71 24.91
C ASP A 260 -4.76 -2.14 24.41
N GLY A 261 -4.40 -2.32 23.13
CA GLY A 261 -4.12 -3.62 22.50
C GLY A 261 -5.34 -4.50 22.29
N LYS A 262 -6.55 -4.00 22.54
CA LYS A 262 -7.78 -4.82 22.50
C LYS A 262 -8.46 -4.82 21.13
N SER A 263 -8.05 -3.96 20.21
CA SER A 263 -8.69 -3.85 18.90
C SER A 263 -7.77 -3.23 17.84
N LEU A 264 -8.34 -3.02 16.66
CA LEU A 264 -7.72 -2.29 15.55
C LEU A 264 -8.58 -1.08 15.17
N GLY A 265 -7.95 -0.10 14.54
CA GLY A 265 -8.63 0.99 13.88
C GLY A 265 -7.96 1.41 12.57
N PHE A 266 -8.61 2.35 11.89
CA PHE A 266 -8.23 2.87 10.58
C PHE A 266 -8.50 4.38 10.55
N THR A 267 -7.52 5.18 10.16
CA THR A 267 -7.72 6.60 9.90
C THR A 267 -7.75 6.84 8.40
N ILE A 268 -8.85 7.41 7.91
CA ILE A 268 -9.16 7.53 6.49
C ILE A 268 -9.34 9.01 6.15
N LYS A 269 -8.43 9.58 5.36
CA LYS A 269 -8.57 10.95 4.86
C LYS A 269 -9.55 10.98 3.69
N ALA A 270 -10.46 11.96 3.69
CA ALA A 270 -11.41 12.16 2.63
C ALA A 270 -10.72 12.70 1.37
N MET A 271 -10.87 11.97 0.28
CA MET A 271 -10.36 12.35 -1.04
C MET A 271 -11.41 13.15 -1.82
N GLY A 272 -11.26 13.21 -3.15
CA GLY A 272 -12.10 13.99 -4.05
C GLY A 272 -13.60 13.72 -3.94
N ASN A 273 -14.39 14.62 -4.51
CA ASN A 273 -15.85 14.58 -4.46
C ASN A 273 -16.39 13.26 -5.04
N GLY A 274 -17.41 12.70 -4.40
CA GLY A 274 -18.02 11.43 -4.82
C GLY A 274 -17.20 10.16 -4.53
N SER A 275 -15.96 10.30 -4.05
CA SER A 275 -15.11 9.16 -3.65
C SER A 275 -15.69 8.40 -2.46
N PHE A 276 -15.33 7.12 -2.33
CA PHE A 276 -15.70 6.29 -1.18
C PHE A 276 -15.34 6.95 0.16
N THR A 277 -14.13 7.50 0.26
CA THR A 277 -13.63 8.14 1.48
C THR A 277 -14.36 9.44 1.83
N ARG A 278 -14.84 10.19 0.82
CA ARG A 278 -15.64 11.41 1.03
C ARG A 278 -17.04 11.05 1.52
N LYS A 279 -17.67 10.05 0.89
CA LYS A 279 -18.97 9.52 1.31
C LYS A 279 -18.92 8.96 2.73
N LEU A 280 -17.80 8.33 3.12
CA LEU A 280 -17.56 7.91 4.50
C LEU A 280 -17.57 9.10 5.46
N LEU A 281 -16.80 10.16 5.16
CA LEU A 281 -16.76 11.36 6.00
C LEU A 281 -18.14 11.99 6.19
N GLU A 282 -18.89 12.15 5.10
CA GLU A 282 -20.24 12.72 5.12
C GLU A 282 -21.20 11.85 5.95
N LYS A 283 -21.20 10.53 5.72
CA LYS A 283 -22.09 9.61 6.44
C LYS A 283 -21.73 9.52 7.92
N ALA A 284 -20.44 9.45 8.24
CA ALA A 284 -19.96 9.42 9.62
C ALA A 284 -20.32 10.69 10.41
N GLY A 285 -20.58 11.81 9.73
CA GLY A 285 -21.11 13.03 10.37
C GLY A 285 -22.53 12.88 10.93
N THR A 286 -23.28 11.85 10.51
CA THR A 286 -24.67 11.59 10.92
C THR A 286 -24.89 10.21 11.55
N GLN A 287 -23.94 9.30 11.38
CA GLN A 287 -24.02 7.91 11.81
C GLN A 287 -22.70 7.55 12.51
N TYR A 288 -22.79 7.07 13.75
CA TYR A 288 -21.60 6.69 14.53
C TYR A 288 -21.23 5.22 14.35
N ASP A 289 -22.23 4.33 14.29
CA ASP A 289 -21.99 2.89 14.22
C ASP A 289 -21.98 2.37 12.78
N PHE A 290 -20.94 1.61 12.44
CA PHE A 290 -20.76 0.99 11.13
C PHE A 290 -20.52 -0.51 11.26
N THR A 291 -20.86 -1.23 10.19
CA THR A 291 -20.34 -2.58 9.96
C THR A 291 -19.16 -2.48 9.01
N ALA A 292 -17.99 -2.96 9.44
CA ALA A 292 -16.79 -3.04 8.64
C ALA A 292 -16.50 -4.50 8.26
N ASN A 293 -16.50 -4.79 6.96
CA ASN A 293 -16.00 -6.05 6.44
C ASN A 293 -14.51 -5.92 6.13
N LEU A 294 -13.71 -6.85 6.64
CA LEU A 294 -12.26 -6.85 6.49
C LEU A 294 -11.79 -8.06 5.66
N CYS A 295 -10.85 -7.80 4.76
CA CYS A 295 -10.06 -8.83 4.08
C CYS A 295 -8.58 -8.54 4.34
N GLY A 296 -7.85 -9.53 4.87
CA GLY A 296 -6.48 -9.38 5.34
C GLY A 296 -6.23 -10.17 6.63
N PRO A 297 -5.16 -9.87 7.38
CA PRO A 297 -4.20 -8.79 7.17
C PRO A 297 -3.32 -9.00 5.93
N PHE A 298 -2.96 -7.89 5.27
CA PHE A 298 -1.96 -7.85 4.22
C PHE A 298 -0.79 -6.96 4.64
N GLY A 299 0.38 -7.16 4.04
CA GLY A 299 1.55 -6.34 4.32
C GLY A 299 2.27 -6.74 5.61
N LYS A 300 3.59 -6.66 5.55
CA LYS A 300 4.52 -6.90 6.66
C LYS A 300 5.70 -5.96 6.44
N MET A 301 6.05 -5.19 7.45
CA MET A 301 7.24 -4.34 7.39
C MET A 301 8.49 -5.22 7.29
N SER A 302 9.35 -4.99 6.30
CA SER A 302 10.66 -5.67 6.17
C SER A 302 11.70 -5.13 7.16
N LEU A 303 11.26 -4.71 8.35
CA LEU A 303 12.09 -4.10 9.38
C LEU A 303 11.97 -4.92 10.66
N ASN A 304 13.11 -5.36 11.18
CA ASN A 304 13.23 -5.85 12.54
C ASN A 304 13.81 -4.74 13.42
N VAL A 305 12.95 -4.05 14.18
CA VAL A 305 13.34 -2.94 15.06
C VAL A 305 14.30 -3.37 16.16
N ASP A 306 14.21 -4.62 16.62
CA ASP A 306 15.08 -5.17 17.69
C ASP A 306 16.53 -5.35 17.24
N SER A 307 16.81 -5.20 15.94
CA SER A 307 18.17 -5.26 15.39
C SER A 307 18.92 -3.92 15.42
N TYR A 308 18.31 -2.87 15.97
CA TYR A 308 18.81 -1.50 16.04
C TYR A 308 18.84 -0.98 17.48
N ASP A 309 19.70 0.00 17.75
CA ASP A 309 19.80 0.65 19.06
C ASP A 309 18.81 1.82 19.16
N ALA A 310 18.46 2.45 18.04
CA ALA A 310 17.49 3.55 17.96
C ALA A 310 16.66 3.50 16.67
N VAL A 311 15.43 4.00 16.76
CA VAL A 311 14.46 4.04 15.64
C VAL A 311 14.04 5.48 15.37
N VAL A 312 14.16 5.92 14.12
CA VAL A 312 13.68 7.22 13.66
C VAL A 312 12.53 7.01 12.67
N LEU A 313 11.36 7.56 13.00
CA LEU A 313 10.14 7.48 12.22
C LEU A 313 9.82 8.85 11.63
N VAL A 314 9.72 8.95 10.31
CA VAL A 314 9.47 10.19 9.56
C VAL A 314 8.17 10.06 8.78
N ALA A 315 7.10 10.67 9.28
CA ALA A 315 5.77 10.57 8.71
C ALA A 315 5.29 11.89 8.08
N GLY A 316 4.53 11.78 6.98
CA GLY A 316 3.81 12.89 6.38
C GLY A 316 2.30 12.63 6.27
N GLY A 317 1.47 13.52 6.83
CA GLY A 317 0.01 13.40 6.79
C GLY A 317 -0.49 12.07 7.37
N VAL A 318 -1.42 11.39 6.68
CA VAL A 318 -1.96 10.08 7.09
C VAL A 318 -0.91 8.93 7.02
N GLY A 319 0.28 9.19 6.47
CA GLY A 319 1.39 8.23 6.41
C GLY A 319 1.94 7.79 7.78
N ILE A 320 1.53 8.44 8.88
CA ILE A 320 1.85 8.02 10.26
C ILE A 320 1.15 6.70 10.66
N THR A 321 0.07 6.31 9.99
CA THR A 321 -0.74 5.12 10.35
C THR A 321 0.06 3.82 10.59
N PRO A 322 0.92 3.34 9.68
CA PRO A 322 1.71 2.13 9.93
C PRO A 322 2.72 2.29 11.08
N MET A 323 3.23 3.51 11.29
CA MET A 323 4.19 3.83 12.35
C MET A 323 3.54 3.84 13.72
N MET A 324 2.31 4.37 13.81
CA MET A 324 1.51 4.33 15.03
C MET A 324 1.21 2.88 15.44
N SER A 325 0.87 2.04 14.46
CA SER A 325 0.65 0.61 14.70
C SER A 325 1.92 -0.08 15.21
N LEU A 326 3.09 0.23 14.61
CA LEU A 326 4.38 -0.28 15.06
C LEU A 326 4.67 0.13 16.51
N ILE A 327 4.49 1.41 16.85
CA ILE A 327 4.67 1.94 18.21
C ILE A 327 3.79 1.20 19.21
N ASN A 328 2.49 1.09 18.94
CA ASN A 328 1.57 0.43 19.86
C ASN A 328 1.88 -1.07 20.00
N GLN A 329 2.24 -1.75 18.92
CA GLN A 329 2.66 -3.16 18.98
C GLN A 329 3.93 -3.37 19.81
N THR A 330 4.98 -2.56 19.58
CA THR A 330 6.23 -2.66 20.35
C THR A 330 5.99 -2.43 21.83
N ARG A 331 5.08 -1.52 22.20
CA ARG A 331 4.73 -1.24 23.60
C ARG A 331 3.90 -2.35 24.25
N LEU A 332 2.96 -2.94 23.52
CA LEU A 332 1.95 -3.83 24.07
C LEU A 332 2.32 -5.31 23.97
N PHE A 333 3.07 -5.68 22.93
CA PHE A 333 3.41 -7.06 22.60
C PHE A 333 4.93 -7.20 22.38
N PRO A 334 5.76 -7.03 23.43
CA PRO A 334 7.19 -7.25 23.30
C PRO A 334 7.46 -8.69 22.86
N THR A 335 8.41 -8.85 21.95
CA THR A 335 8.78 -10.15 21.40
C THR A 335 9.33 -11.05 22.52
N ALA A 336 8.60 -12.09 22.92
CA ALA A 336 9.01 -13.08 23.92
C ALA A 336 10.17 -14.01 23.46
N THR A 337 10.84 -13.70 22.34
CA THR A 337 11.80 -14.57 21.65
C THR A 337 13.28 -14.28 21.99
N GLY A 338 13.56 -13.37 22.91
CA GLY A 338 14.83 -13.33 23.64
C GLY A 338 14.54 -13.65 25.10
N ASP A 339 15.52 -14.23 25.83
CA ASP A 339 15.48 -14.40 27.29
C ASP A 339 14.56 -13.36 27.94
N SER A 340 13.58 -13.83 28.72
CA SER A 340 12.56 -13.01 29.40
C SER A 340 13.10 -11.88 30.29
N ASP A 341 14.42 -11.76 30.40
CA ASP A 341 15.15 -10.77 31.19
C ASP A 341 15.86 -9.68 30.37
N LYS A 342 15.79 -9.69 29.02
CA LYS A 342 16.47 -8.66 28.19
C LYS A 342 15.48 -7.62 27.66
N ALA A 343 15.65 -6.39 28.13
CA ALA A 343 14.96 -5.22 27.59
C ALA A 343 15.12 -5.12 26.05
N PRO A 344 14.11 -4.59 25.32
CA PRO A 344 14.23 -4.39 23.88
C PRO A 344 15.48 -3.58 23.54
N LYS A 345 16.24 -4.03 22.53
CA LYS A 345 17.51 -3.40 22.15
C LYS A 345 17.34 -1.96 21.66
N ALA A 346 16.22 -1.67 21.01
CA ALA A 346 15.84 -0.32 20.59
C ALA A 346 15.11 0.41 21.73
N SER A 347 15.86 1.06 22.63
CA SER A 347 15.30 1.80 23.76
C SER A 347 14.78 3.19 23.39
N ASP A 348 15.35 3.82 22.34
CA ASP A 348 15.04 5.20 21.95
C ASP A 348 14.34 5.29 20.59
N TRP A 349 13.17 5.93 20.60
CA TRP A 349 12.36 6.17 19.42
C TRP A 349 12.18 7.67 19.21
N TYR A 350 12.31 8.11 17.97
CA TYR A 350 12.13 9.49 17.55
C TYR A 350 11.08 9.53 16.45
N VAL A 351 9.97 10.22 16.70
CA VAL A 351 8.87 10.35 15.74
C VAL A 351 8.79 11.78 15.27
N LEU A 352 9.12 12.00 14.00
CA LEU A 352 8.87 13.25 13.31
C LEU A 352 7.64 13.07 12.45
N TRP A 353 6.57 13.80 12.77
CA TRP A 353 5.34 13.79 12.01
C TRP A 353 5.03 15.19 11.50
N SER A 354 5.01 15.34 10.17
CA SER A 354 4.66 16.59 9.51
C SER A 354 3.26 16.53 8.91
N VAL A 355 2.46 17.54 9.17
CA VAL A 355 1.11 17.74 8.64
C VAL A 355 0.96 19.12 7.99
N ARG A 356 -0.15 19.37 7.31
CA ARG A 356 -0.41 20.67 6.66
C ARG A 356 -0.94 21.68 7.66
N GLU A 357 -2.00 21.30 8.36
CA GLU A 357 -2.71 22.15 9.33
C GLU A 357 -2.60 21.60 10.76
N PRO A 358 -2.72 22.42 11.82
CA PRO A 358 -2.67 21.94 13.20
C PRO A 358 -3.73 20.86 13.51
N GLU A 359 -4.94 21.00 12.97
CA GLU A 359 -6.04 20.05 13.18
C GLU A 359 -5.78 18.67 12.55
N ASP A 360 -4.87 18.57 11.57
CA ASP A 360 -4.45 17.29 11.02
C ASP A 360 -3.78 16.40 12.08
N ILE A 361 -3.18 16.95 13.14
CA ILE A 361 -2.60 16.16 14.24
C ILE A 361 -3.70 15.35 14.96
N LEU A 362 -4.91 15.92 15.07
CA LEU A 362 -6.01 15.31 15.80
C LEU A 362 -6.57 14.05 15.13
N MET A 363 -6.26 13.81 13.85
CA MET A 363 -6.71 12.59 13.14
C MET A 363 -6.19 11.29 13.77
N MET A 364 -5.13 11.36 14.59
CA MET A 364 -4.54 10.22 15.29
C MET A 364 -4.82 10.23 16.80
N GLU A 365 -5.66 11.12 17.31
CA GLU A 365 -5.81 11.28 18.77
C GLU A 365 -6.29 10.00 19.47
N GLN A 366 -7.06 9.14 18.80
CA GLN A 366 -7.53 7.87 19.37
C GLN A 366 -6.43 6.82 19.49
N PHE A 367 -5.33 6.99 18.77
CA PHE A 367 -4.21 6.06 18.71
C PHE A 367 -2.94 6.60 19.35
N LEU A 368 -2.88 7.91 19.60
CA LEU A 368 -1.83 8.54 20.36
C LEU A 368 -1.93 8.11 21.83
N PRO A 369 -0.79 7.80 22.48
CA PRO A 369 -0.78 7.60 23.92
C PRO A 369 -1.17 8.92 24.64
N THR A 370 -1.57 8.82 25.90
CA THR A 370 -1.75 10.01 26.78
C THR A 370 -0.39 10.72 26.93
N HIS A 371 -0.26 12.00 27.30
CA HIS A 371 1.03 12.72 27.52
C HIS A 371 2.14 12.62 26.44
N ALA A 372 1.83 12.91 25.18
CA ALA A 372 2.86 13.09 24.15
C ALA A 372 3.47 14.51 24.21
N GLN A 373 4.43 14.76 25.11
CA GLN A 373 5.14 16.05 25.20
C GLN A 373 6.39 16.13 24.28
N LEU A 374 6.81 17.35 23.97
CA LEU A 374 7.94 17.68 23.10
C LEU A 374 9.18 17.98 23.93
N ASP A 375 10.33 17.37 23.63
CA ASP A 375 11.62 18.00 23.93
C ASP A 375 12.69 17.64 22.88
N TYR A 376 13.27 18.67 22.26
CA TYR A 376 14.35 18.54 21.27
C TYR A 376 15.73 18.49 21.94
N ALA A 377 15.83 18.86 23.21
CA ALA A 377 17.06 19.05 23.97
C ALA A 377 17.17 18.14 25.21
N ALA A 378 16.05 17.65 25.78
CA ALA A 378 16.12 16.82 26.97
C ALA A 378 16.44 15.36 26.66
N ARG A 379 17.41 14.84 27.42
CA ARG A 379 17.57 13.40 27.74
C ARG A 379 16.42 12.86 28.62
N ALA A 380 15.34 13.62 28.78
CA ALA A 380 14.21 13.20 29.60
C ALA A 380 13.41 12.19 28.79
N SER A 381 13.50 10.93 29.22
CA SER A 381 12.63 9.89 28.72
C SER A 381 11.19 10.29 28.98
N ILE A 382 10.35 10.34 27.96
CA ILE A 382 8.91 10.32 28.19
C ILE A 382 8.63 8.90 28.70
N GLN A 383 8.48 8.76 30.02
CA GLN A 383 7.98 7.52 30.62
C GLN A 383 6.64 7.20 29.98
N ASP A 384 6.44 5.93 29.62
CA ASP A 384 5.26 5.47 28.90
C ASP A 384 3.99 6.03 29.57
N PRO A 385 3.30 6.96 28.91
CA PRO A 385 2.22 7.68 29.53
C PRO A 385 0.88 6.92 29.54
N ASN A 386 0.88 5.67 29.05
CA ASN A 386 -0.18 4.69 29.27
C ASN A 386 0.21 3.62 30.30
N MET A 387 1.28 3.78 31.09
CA MET A 387 1.61 2.86 32.20
C MET A 387 0.42 2.58 33.11
N ALA A 388 -0.45 3.58 33.32
CA ALA A 388 -1.67 3.46 34.12
C ALA A 388 -2.71 2.47 33.54
N ILE A 389 -2.68 2.20 32.23
CA ILE A 389 -3.62 1.30 31.53
C ILE A 389 -3.14 -0.16 31.58
N LEU A 390 -1.82 -0.38 31.67
CA LEU A 390 -1.18 -1.70 31.57
C LEU A 390 -0.99 -2.43 32.91
N GLY A 391 -1.11 -1.70 34.04
CA GLY A 391 -0.97 -2.27 35.38
C GLY A 391 0.39 -2.94 35.63
N ASN A 392 0.44 -3.92 36.53
CA ASN A 392 1.69 -4.57 36.97
C ASN A 392 2.36 -5.50 35.93
N ASN A 393 1.77 -5.65 34.73
CA ASN A 393 2.31 -6.46 33.64
C ASN A 393 2.96 -5.60 32.54
N ALA A 394 3.24 -4.32 32.82
CA ALA A 394 3.81 -3.41 31.84
C ALA A 394 5.26 -3.80 31.47
N PRO A 395 5.57 -3.98 30.18
CA PRO A 395 6.94 -4.15 29.73
C PRO A 395 7.78 -2.88 29.96
N ALA A 396 9.11 -3.02 29.92
CA ALA A 396 10.04 -1.91 30.14
C ALA A 396 9.68 -0.69 29.26
N PRO A 397 9.65 0.54 29.82
CA PRO A 397 9.16 1.71 29.11
C PRO A 397 10.04 2.03 27.89
N VAL A 398 9.42 2.08 26.72
CA VAL A 398 10.07 2.57 25.49
C VAL A 398 10.05 4.09 25.52
N ASN A 399 11.21 4.73 25.35
CA ASN A 399 11.30 6.18 25.32
C ASN A 399 10.94 6.69 23.91
N ILE A 400 9.80 7.39 23.78
CA ILE A 400 9.32 7.91 22.50
C ILE A 400 9.31 9.43 22.52
N ASN A 401 10.12 10.04 21.66
CA ASN A 401 10.20 11.49 21.51
C ASN A 401 9.39 11.94 20.29
N TRP A 402 8.32 12.72 20.51
CA TRP A 402 7.45 13.21 19.45
C TRP A 402 7.86 14.61 18.98
N MET A 403 7.87 14.81 17.66
CA MET A 403 8.09 16.08 17.00
C MET A 403 7.00 16.31 15.97
N PHE A 404 6.07 17.20 16.29
CA PHE A 404 5.00 17.60 15.38
C PHE A 404 5.42 18.84 14.59
N HIS A 405 5.29 18.78 13.27
CA HIS A 405 5.54 19.90 12.37
C HIS A 405 4.28 20.25 11.59
N VAL A 406 3.95 21.54 11.53
CA VAL A 406 2.82 22.06 10.75
C VAL A 406 3.35 22.95 9.65
N SER A 407 3.37 22.41 8.43
CA SER A 407 4.05 23.02 7.28
C SER A 407 3.45 24.36 6.84
N ASN A 408 2.15 24.59 7.02
CA ASN A 408 1.51 25.88 6.69
C ASN A 408 1.55 26.89 7.85
N ALA A 409 1.89 26.45 9.08
CA ALA A 409 2.02 27.34 10.22
C ALA A 409 3.35 28.09 10.14
N ARG A 410 3.31 29.41 10.36
CA ARG A 410 4.51 30.28 10.36
C ARG A 410 5.22 30.35 11.70
N THR A 411 4.52 30.03 12.77
CA THR A 411 5.00 30.07 14.15
C THR A 411 4.63 28.78 14.85
N ASP A 412 5.36 28.48 15.93
CA ASP A 412 5.03 27.38 16.82
C ASP A 412 3.67 27.61 17.50
N GLY A 413 3.01 26.53 17.89
CA GLY A 413 1.69 26.60 18.48
C GLY A 413 1.30 25.32 19.22
N VAL A 414 0.03 25.26 19.61
CA VAL A 414 -0.55 24.10 20.31
C VAL A 414 -1.88 23.71 19.69
N VAL A 415 -2.24 22.43 19.80
CA VAL A 415 -3.56 21.90 19.48
C VAL A 415 -4.07 21.08 20.66
N THR A 416 -5.35 21.23 20.99
CA THR A 416 -5.95 20.57 22.16
C THR A 416 -6.75 19.34 21.71
N ARG A 417 -6.47 18.20 22.32
CA ARG A 417 -7.20 16.94 22.13
C ARG A 417 -8.56 16.99 22.83
N ALA A 418 -9.46 16.08 22.46
CA ALA A 418 -10.77 15.99 23.11
C ALA A 418 -10.71 15.70 24.63
N ASN A 419 -9.62 15.09 25.11
CA ASN A 419 -9.38 14.82 26.53
C ASN A 419 -8.79 16.03 27.30
N GLY A 420 -8.60 17.19 26.66
CA GLY A 420 -8.04 18.40 27.26
C GLY A 420 -6.50 18.48 27.23
N GLU A 421 -5.80 17.45 26.78
CA GLU A 421 -4.35 17.47 26.63
C GLU A 421 -3.93 18.38 25.47
N THR A 422 -2.89 19.18 25.67
CA THR A 422 -2.32 20.05 24.64
C THR A 422 -1.09 19.42 24.00
N LEU A 423 -1.09 19.35 22.68
CA LEU A 423 0.05 18.92 21.87
C LEU A 423 0.69 20.16 21.26
N SER A 424 1.97 20.40 21.57
CA SER A 424 2.72 21.48 20.93
C SER A 424 3.17 21.06 19.53
N TYR A 425 3.36 22.01 18.63
CA TYR A 425 3.91 21.78 17.29
C TYR A 425 4.84 22.91 16.88
N ARG A 426 5.77 22.59 15.98
CA ARG A 426 6.64 23.58 15.32
C ARG A 426 6.07 24.04 13.99
N GLY A 427 6.14 25.34 13.75
CA GLY A 427 5.77 25.94 12.46
C GLY A 427 6.81 25.62 11.38
N GLY A 428 6.36 25.40 10.15
CA GLY A 428 7.22 25.22 9.00
C GLY A 428 7.68 23.78 8.74
N GLN A 429 8.50 23.63 7.70
CA GLN A 429 8.97 22.32 7.27
C GLN A 429 10.03 21.75 8.21
N PRO A 430 10.02 20.43 8.45
CA PRO A 430 11.08 19.77 9.20
C PRO A 430 12.42 19.86 8.47
N ILE A 431 13.49 20.09 9.24
CA ILE A 431 14.87 20.01 8.76
C ILE A 431 15.42 18.63 9.13
N LEU A 432 15.49 17.72 8.17
CA LEU A 432 15.84 16.32 8.45
C LEU A 432 17.26 16.16 9.00
N ASP A 433 18.18 17.05 8.61
CA ASP A 433 19.56 17.07 9.11
C ASP A 433 19.65 17.30 10.64
N GLU A 434 18.66 17.97 11.25
CA GLU A 434 18.62 18.17 12.71
C GLU A 434 18.24 16.88 13.45
N LEU A 435 17.48 16.01 12.78
CA LEU A 435 17.03 14.75 13.34
C LEU A 435 17.99 13.60 13.04
N ILE A 436 18.42 13.50 11.78
CA ILE A 436 19.24 12.42 11.23
C ILE A 436 20.68 12.94 11.10
N ASN A 437 21.27 13.36 12.21
CA ASN A 437 22.68 13.75 12.25
C ASN A 437 23.54 12.57 12.72
N THR A 438 24.61 12.27 11.99
CA THR A 438 25.62 11.27 12.36
C THR A 438 26.23 11.51 13.75
N SER A 439 26.38 12.78 14.18
CA SER A 439 26.91 13.10 15.50
C SER A 439 25.98 12.68 16.65
N ARG A 440 24.66 12.75 16.44
CA ARG A 440 23.62 12.39 17.42
C ARG A 440 23.63 10.88 17.73
N PHE A 441 24.00 10.07 16.74
CA PHE A 441 23.92 8.61 16.80
C PHE A 441 25.29 7.92 16.72
N ASN A 442 26.36 8.63 17.07
CA ASN A 442 27.70 8.08 17.00
C ASN A 442 27.82 6.79 17.83
N GLY A 443 28.31 5.72 17.20
CA GLY A 443 28.44 4.39 17.82
C GLY A 443 27.14 3.58 17.96
N ARG A 444 25.99 4.07 17.47
CA ARG A 444 24.70 3.36 17.49
C ARG A 444 24.28 2.92 16.10
N LYS A 445 23.68 1.74 16.01
CA LYS A 445 23.01 1.26 14.79
C LYS A 445 21.58 1.80 14.76
N VAL A 446 21.29 2.68 13.80
CA VAL A 446 19.99 3.37 13.71
C VAL A 446 19.25 2.97 12.45
N THR A 447 17.93 2.79 12.57
CA THR A 447 17.03 2.63 11.42
C THR A 447 16.20 3.89 11.23
N VAL A 448 16.06 4.33 9.99
CA VAL A 448 15.17 5.43 9.59
C VAL A 448 14.07 4.86 8.72
N VAL A 449 12.82 5.06 9.15
CA VAL A 449 11.62 4.63 8.41
C VAL A 449 10.85 5.87 8.00
N ALA A 450 10.61 6.03 6.70
CA ALA A 450 9.87 7.18 6.17
C ALA A 450 8.58 6.73 5.46
N CYS A 451 7.47 7.42 5.73
CA CYS A 451 6.20 7.23 5.04
C CYS A 451 5.47 8.57 4.88
N GLY A 452 5.37 9.06 3.65
CA GLY A 452 4.80 10.37 3.38
C GLY A 452 4.76 10.70 1.89
N PRO A 453 4.38 11.93 1.53
CA PRO A 453 4.40 12.38 0.14
C PRO A 453 5.82 12.32 -0.43
N ARG A 454 5.93 12.07 -1.74
CA ARG A 454 7.20 12.27 -2.45
C ARG A 454 7.53 13.78 -2.44
N PRO A 455 8.82 14.15 -2.30
CA PRO A 455 9.25 15.54 -2.35
C PRO A 455 8.85 16.22 -3.67
#